data_AF-A0AA43A0H0-F1
#
_entry.id   AF-A0AA43A0H0-F1
#
_cell.length_a   1.000
_cell.length_b   1.000
_cell.length_c   1.000
_cell.angle_alpha   90.00
_cell.angle_beta   90.00
_cell.angle_gamma   90.00
#
_symmetry.space_group_name_H-M   'P 1'
#
loop_
_entity.id
_entity.type
_entity.pdbx_description
1 polymer ?
#
loop_
_entity_poly.entity_id
_entity_poly.type
_entity_poly.pdbx_seq_one_letter_code
_entity_poly.pdbx_strand_id
1 'polypeptide(L)'
;MQSSEFPVTPVEQSRLAQVDFENLGFGSIFSDHMFSMEYADGAWKNPRIEPYQALAMEPGVAMLHYGQTVFDGYKAFRGVDGEARIFRPDMNARRLHDSCQRLCIPIMPVDELSQIMIEATRQLITLDHAWMPSQWGHSLYVRPLVIGTEATLEVRAANSYRFIIMTSPVGGYFNNLQKGVSLYVEDRFTRAASVGGLGAAKTAANYAASLLPGFESRQQGFDQVLWLDGNQHRYVEEVGAMNIFFKIGGKVVTPPLGGSILPGVVRDSVLTLLDDWKLPVEERRIAIDEVVAAFRSGELEEVFGAGTAAVICPVASIGFKGETFQVASTPPGELTLRLYDELTGIQYGKLADRHGWNVTASLPQVSASTAVTRAAS
;
A
#
# COMPACT_ATOMS: atom_id res chain seq x y z
N MET A 1 15.54 -23.14 -3.23
CA MET A 1 14.48 -23.77 -4.04
C MET A 1 14.79 -23.45 -5.50
N GLN A 2 14.68 -24.44 -6.40
CA GLN A 2 14.72 -24.18 -7.84
C GLN A 2 13.65 -23.15 -8.19
N SER A 3 13.99 -22.22 -9.09
CA SER A 3 13.03 -21.34 -9.76
C SER A 3 11.89 -22.20 -10.31
N SER A 4 10.73 -22.17 -9.65
CA SER A 4 9.56 -22.92 -10.09
C SER A 4 8.70 -21.99 -10.91
N GLU A 5 8.86 -22.05 -12.24
CA GLU A 5 7.88 -21.48 -13.16
C GLU A 5 6.48 -22.01 -12.80
N PHE A 6 5.50 -21.11 -12.67
CA PHE A 6 4.13 -21.52 -12.39
C PHE A 6 3.45 -21.93 -13.69
N PRO A 7 2.58 -22.96 -13.71
CA PRO A 7 1.73 -23.24 -14.86
C PRO A 7 0.95 -21.98 -15.27
N VAL A 8 1.05 -21.59 -16.54
CA VAL A 8 0.41 -20.40 -17.10
C VAL A 8 -0.73 -20.80 -18.03
N THR A 9 -1.91 -20.23 -17.80
CA THR A 9 -3.01 -20.21 -18.77
C THR A 9 -3.15 -18.78 -19.31
N PRO A 10 -2.80 -18.51 -20.58
CA PRO A 10 -2.88 -17.17 -21.14
C PRO A 10 -4.33 -16.76 -21.44
N VAL A 11 -4.61 -15.46 -21.47
CA VAL A 11 -5.87 -14.93 -22.01
C VAL A 11 -5.97 -15.17 -23.52
N GLU A 12 -7.17 -15.45 -24.02
CA GLU A 12 -7.43 -15.52 -25.46
C GLU A 12 -7.42 -14.14 -26.12
N GLN A 13 -7.95 -13.13 -25.41
CA GLN A 13 -8.02 -11.75 -25.87
C GLN A 13 -7.66 -10.79 -24.73
N SER A 14 -6.60 -10.00 -24.94
CA SER A 14 -6.17 -8.95 -24.02
C SER A 14 -7.16 -7.78 -23.98
N ARG A 15 -7.38 -7.22 -22.78
CA ARG A 15 -8.18 -6.00 -22.58
C ARG A 15 -7.37 -4.71 -22.67
N LEU A 16 -6.07 -4.81 -22.94
CA LEU A 16 -5.13 -3.68 -22.91
C LEU A 16 -5.57 -2.50 -23.79
N ALA A 17 -6.12 -2.78 -24.98
CA ALA A 17 -6.58 -1.76 -25.92
C ALA A 17 -7.76 -0.90 -25.41
N GLN A 18 -8.39 -1.29 -24.29
CA GLN A 18 -9.51 -0.57 -23.66
C GLN A 18 -9.03 0.39 -22.57
N VAL A 19 -7.73 0.42 -22.28
CA VAL A 19 -7.15 1.18 -21.16
C VAL A 19 -6.61 2.52 -21.65
N ASP A 20 -7.06 3.60 -21.01
CA ASP A 20 -6.45 4.92 -21.17
C ASP A 20 -5.32 5.09 -20.14
N PHE A 21 -4.08 4.94 -20.59
CA PHE A 21 -2.89 5.05 -19.75
C PHE A 21 -2.57 6.50 -19.34
N GLU A 22 -3.16 7.51 -20.00
CA GLU A 22 -2.95 8.91 -19.66
C GLU A 22 -3.83 9.34 -18.47
N ASN A 23 -4.96 8.65 -18.24
CA ASN A 23 -5.94 8.98 -17.20
C ASN A 23 -6.15 7.83 -16.21
N LEU A 24 -5.05 7.27 -15.70
CA LEU A 24 -5.11 6.17 -14.73
C LEU A 24 -5.57 6.63 -13.34
N GLY A 25 -6.70 6.08 -12.90
CA GLY A 25 -7.10 6.10 -11.49
C GLY A 25 -6.30 5.11 -10.64
N PHE A 26 -6.81 4.78 -9.44
CA PHE A 26 -6.21 3.77 -8.58
C PHE A 26 -7.13 2.56 -8.39
N GLY A 27 -6.65 1.38 -8.80
CA GLY A 27 -7.29 0.10 -8.47
C GLY A 27 -8.65 -0.17 -9.15
N SER A 28 -8.96 0.54 -10.24
CA SER A 28 -10.20 0.35 -11.02
C SER A 28 -10.01 -0.54 -12.25
N ILE A 29 -8.78 -0.67 -12.74
CA ILE A 29 -8.40 -1.44 -13.93
C ILE A 29 -7.38 -2.48 -13.51
N PHE A 30 -7.52 -3.73 -13.98
CA PHE A 30 -6.64 -4.84 -13.64
C PHE A 30 -6.03 -5.45 -14.90
N SER A 31 -4.80 -5.95 -14.78
CA SER A 31 -4.09 -6.64 -15.86
C SER A 31 -4.80 -7.92 -16.31
N ASP A 32 -4.35 -8.51 -17.40
CA ASP A 32 -5.01 -9.67 -18.02
C ASP A 32 -4.91 -10.94 -17.18
N HIS A 33 -3.87 -11.09 -16.36
CA HIS A 33 -3.62 -12.29 -15.56
C HIS A 33 -3.56 -12.01 -14.06
N MET A 34 -3.70 -13.08 -13.28
CA MET A 34 -3.48 -13.11 -11.85
C MET A 34 -2.78 -14.41 -11.44
N PHE A 35 -2.04 -14.38 -10.35
CA PHE A 35 -1.56 -15.59 -9.69
C PHE A 35 -2.61 -16.11 -8.71
N SER A 36 -2.74 -17.43 -8.58
CA SER A 36 -3.62 -18.09 -7.62
C SER A 36 -2.99 -19.35 -7.02
N MET A 37 -3.23 -19.58 -5.73
CA MET A 37 -2.88 -20.80 -5.01
C MET A 37 -3.97 -21.10 -3.97
N GLU A 38 -4.21 -22.37 -3.68
CA GLU A 38 -5.30 -22.83 -2.81
C GLU A 38 -4.75 -23.48 -1.55
N TYR A 39 -5.40 -23.27 -0.41
CA TYR A 39 -5.19 -24.07 0.79
C TYR A 39 -6.37 -25.02 0.98
N ALA A 40 -6.09 -26.32 1.04
CA ALA A 40 -7.05 -27.34 1.41
C ALA A 40 -6.31 -28.60 1.89
N ASP A 41 -6.96 -29.43 2.70
CA ASP A 41 -6.38 -30.66 3.26
C ASP A 41 -5.04 -30.42 3.99
N GLY A 42 -4.92 -29.28 4.67
CA GLY A 42 -3.76 -28.95 5.50
C GLY A 42 -2.56 -28.32 4.76
N ALA A 43 -2.63 -28.11 3.45
CA ALA A 43 -1.49 -27.60 2.67
C ALA A 43 -1.89 -26.57 1.60
N TRP A 44 -0.96 -25.65 1.31
CA TRP A 44 -1.00 -24.79 0.13
C TRP A 44 -0.62 -25.61 -1.11
N LYS A 45 -1.42 -25.53 -2.16
CA LYS A 45 -1.29 -26.32 -3.41
C LYS A 45 -1.77 -25.57 -4.64
N ASN A 46 -1.48 -26.14 -5.81
CA ASN A 46 -1.93 -25.66 -7.12
C ASN A 46 -1.54 -24.19 -7.44
N PRO A 47 -0.29 -23.75 -7.22
CA PRO A 47 0.14 -22.42 -7.63
C PRO A 47 0.10 -22.32 -9.17
N ARG A 48 -0.48 -21.25 -9.70
CA ARG A 48 -0.67 -21.04 -11.14
C ARG A 48 -0.87 -19.58 -11.49
N ILE A 49 -0.62 -19.23 -12.75
CA ILE A 49 -1.01 -17.96 -13.35
C ILE A 49 -2.14 -18.23 -14.33
N GLU A 50 -3.24 -17.49 -14.19
CA GLU A 50 -4.47 -17.69 -14.95
C GLU A 50 -5.10 -16.34 -15.31
N PRO A 51 -6.07 -16.30 -16.25
CA PRO A 51 -6.80 -15.07 -16.57
C PRO A 51 -7.40 -14.41 -15.34
N TYR A 52 -7.27 -13.09 -15.23
CA TYR A 52 -8.02 -12.30 -14.24
C TYR A 52 -9.51 -12.38 -14.56
N GLN A 53 -10.27 -12.95 -13.63
CA GLN A 53 -11.70 -13.22 -13.80
C GLN A 53 -12.47 -13.16 -12.48
N ALA A 54 -13.79 -13.11 -12.57
CA ALA A 54 -14.65 -13.20 -11.40
C ALA A 54 -14.44 -14.53 -10.66
N LEU A 55 -14.43 -14.47 -9.33
CA LEU A 55 -14.32 -15.66 -8.50
C LEU A 55 -15.72 -16.26 -8.27
N ALA A 56 -15.91 -17.52 -8.66
CA ALA A 56 -17.11 -18.27 -8.29
C ALA A 56 -17.03 -18.63 -6.79
N MET A 57 -18.01 -18.18 -6.01
CA MET A 57 -18.07 -18.41 -4.57
C MET A 57 -19.47 -18.84 -4.15
N GLU A 58 -19.54 -19.75 -3.18
CA GLU A 58 -20.79 -20.04 -2.49
C GLU A 58 -21.22 -18.84 -1.64
N PRO A 59 -22.53 -18.56 -1.48
CA PRO A 59 -23.00 -17.49 -0.60
C PRO A 59 -22.57 -17.67 0.86
N GLY A 60 -22.29 -18.89 1.30
CA GLY A 60 -21.92 -19.22 2.68
C GLY A 60 -20.44 -19.07 3.02
N VAL A 61 -19.59 -18.54 2.14
CA VAL A 61 -18.13 -18.51 2.40
C VAL A 61 -17.77 -17.61 3.60
N ALA A 62 -16.88 -18.09 4.47
CA ALA A 62 -16.50 -17.43 5.71
C ALA A 62 -16.01 -15.97 5.51
N MET A 63 -15.33 -15.68 4.40
CA MET A 63 -14.94 -14.31 4.03
C MET A 63 -16.13 -13.34 4.01
N LEU A 64 -17.27 -13.73 3.44
CA LEU A 64 -18.41 -12.83 3.24
C LEU A 64 -19.14 -12.51 4.55
N HIS A 65 -19.17 -13.45 5.49
CA HIS A 65 -19.93 -13.32 6.74
C HIS A 65 -19.07 -12.82 7.90
N TYR A 66 -17.80 -13.23 7.97
CA TYR A 66 -16.93 -12.99 9.13
C TYR A 66 -15.64 -12.25 8.77
N GLY A 67 -15.46 -11.85 7.51
CA GLY A 67 -14.36 -10.99 7.09
C GLY A 67 -12.97 -11.59 7.29
N GLN A 68 -12.84 -12.94 7.26
CA GLN A 68 -11.56 -13.63 7.36
C GLN A 68 -10.73 -13.43 6.08
N THR A 69 -10.21 -12.22 5.93
CA THR A 69 -9.54 -11.69 4.75
C THR A 69 -8.35 -10.82 5.15
N VAL A 70 -7.21 -11.07 4.54
CA VAL A 70 -6.02 -10.22 4.64
C VAL A 70 -5.52 -9.85 3.26
N PHE A 71 -4.88 -8.71 3.15
CA PHE A 71 -4.31 -8.26 1.89
C PHE A 71 -3.04 -7.47 2.13
N ASP A 72 -2.23 -7.32 1.08
CA ASP A 72 -1.11 -6.39 1.09
C ASP A 72 -1.12 -5.49 -0.15
N GLY A 73 -0.10 -4.66 -0.30
CA GLY A 73 0.02 -3.69 -1.37
C GLY A 73 1.43 -3.15 -1.49
N TYR A 74 2.06 -3.45 -2.62
CA TYR A 74 3.34 -2.89 -3.06
C TYR A 74 3.24 -2.49 -4.53
N LYS A 75 4.33 -1.96 -5.08
CA LYS A 75 4.38 -1.45 -6.45
C LYS A 75 5.59 -2.01 -7.17
N ALA A 76 5.41 -2.19 -8.48
CA ALA A 76 6.48 -2.33 -9.43
C ALA A 76 6.57 -1.06 -10.30
N PHE A 77 7.80 -0.61 -10.55
CA PHE A 77 8.12 0.63 -11.25
C PHE A 77 8.96 0.34 -12.48
N ARG A 78 8.64 0.98 -13.60
CA ARG A 78 9.47 0.89 -14.80
C ARG A 78 10.61 1.86 -14.62
N GLY A 79 11.80 1.32 -14.47
CA GLY A 79 12.99 2.11 -14.23
C GLY A 79 13.41 2.93 -15.43
N VAL A 80 14.26 3.91 -15.16
CA VAL A 80 14.86 4.79 -16.20
C VAL A 80 15.77 4.04 -17.17
N ASP A 81 16.23 2.85 -16.79
CA ASP A 81 17.02 1.91 -17.59
C ASP A 81 16.18 0.84 -18.31
N GLY A 82 14.85 0.90 -18.18
CA GLY A 82 13.93 -0.06 -18.81
C GLY A 82 13.69 -1.34 -18.00
N GLU A 83 14.37 -1.56 -16.88
CA GLU A 83 14.14 -2.70 -15.97
C GLU A 83 12.93 -2.45 -15.06
N ALA A 84 12.15 -3.49 -14.74
CA ALA A 84 11.10 -3.38 -13.74
C ALA A 84 11.70 -3.58 -12.33
N ARG A 85 11.31 -2.75 -11.38
CA ARG A 85 11.75 -2.82 -9.97
C ARG A 85 10.56 -2.98 -9.04
N ILE A 86 10.59 -4.01 -8.21
CA ILE A 86 9.61 -4.28 -7.16
C ILE A 86 10.19 -3.78 -5.85
N PHE A 87 9.53 -2.81 -5.22
CA PHE A 87 10.06 -2.15 -4.02
C PHE A 87 9.69 -2.90 -2.74
N ARG A 88 10.69 -3.41 -2.02
CA ARG A 88 10.63 -4.09 -0.71
C ARG A 88 9.57 -5.18 -0.57
N PRO A 89 9.41 -6.10 -1.55
CA PRO A 89 8.39 -7.15 -1.49
C PRO A 89 8.57 -8.09 -0.28
N ASP A 90 9.78 -8.23 0.24
CA ASP A 90 10.12 -9.00 1.44
C ASP A 90 9.41 -8.47 2.70
N MET A 91 9.39 -7.16 2.88
CA MET A 91 8.69 -6.52 4.00
C MET A 91 7.17 -6.66 3.88
N ASN A 92 6.66 -6.59 2.65
CA ASN A 92 5.24 -6.86 2.38
C ASN A 92 4.88 -8.32 2.66
N ALA A 93 5.75 -9.28 2.32
CA ALA A 93 5.55 -10.69 2.63
C ALA A 93 5.52 -10.95 4.15
N ARG A 94 6.43 -10.32 4.90
CA ARG A 94 6.42 -10.37 6.37
C ARG A 94 5.12 -9.82 6.95
N ARG A 95 4.65 -8.67 6.48
CA ARG A 95 3.39 -8.10 6.97
C ARG A 95 2.16 -8.94 6.59
N LEU A 96 2.15 -9.53 5.40
CA LEU A 96 1.08 -10.46 4.99
C LEU A 96 1.09 -11.72 5.87
N HIS A 97 2.27 -12.29 6.15
CA HIS A 97 2.46 -13.39 7.09
C HIS A 97 1.89 -13.06 8.48
N ASP A 98 2.28 -11.92 9.05
CA ASP A 98 1.84 -11.51 10.39
C ASP A 98 0.33 -11.24 10.42
N SER A 99 -0.24 -10.72 9.33
CA SER A 99 -1.68 -10.54 9.17
C SER A 99 -2.42 -11.88 9.10
N CYS A 100 -1.89 -12.86 8.35
CA CYS A 100 -2.44 -14.22 8.32
C CYS A 100 -2.45 -14.83 9.72
N GLN A 101 -1.33 -14.72 10.45
CA GLN A 101 -1.23 -15.22 11.82
C GLN A 101 -2.29 -14.59 12.73
N ARG A 102 -2.52 -13.27 12.63
CA ARG A 102 -3.52 -12.57 13.45
C ARG A 102 -4.95 -13.04 13.22
N LEU A 103 -5.25 -13.53 12.01
CA LEU A 103 -6.57 -13.98 11.56
C LEU A 103 -6.72 -15.52 11.50
N CYS A 104 -5.79 -16.26 12.11
CA CYS A 104 -5.79 -17.73 12.11
C CYS A 104 -5.78 -18.33 10.70
N ILE A 105 -5.18 -17.62 9.73
CA ILE A 105 -5.00 -18.11 8.36
C ILE A 105 -3.70 -18.93 8.31
N PRO A 106 -3.69 -20.12 7.69
CA PRO A 106 -2.50 -20.96 7.57
C PRO A 106 -1.32 -20.20 6.96
N ILE A 107 -0.22 -20.14 7.71
CA ILE A 107 1.02 -19.45 7.32
C ILE A 107 1.98 -20.41 6.62
N MET A 108 2.62 -19.92 5.56
CA MET A 108 3.87 -20.49 5.04
C MET A 108 5.04 -19.86 5.79
N PRO A 109 6.23 -20.51 5.84
CA PRO A 109 7.45 -19.83 6.24
C PRO A 109 7.60 -18.49 5.50
N VAL A 110 7.94 -17.42 6.22
CA VAL A 110 7.96 -16.06 5.65
C VAL A 110 8.88 -15.94 4.42
N ASP A 111 9.99 -16.66 4.40
CA ASP A 111 10.92 -16.68 3.27
C ASP A 111 10.29 -17.36 2.04
N GLU A 112 9.54 -18.44 2.25
CA GLU A 112 8.80 -19.14 1.18
C GLU A 112 7.69 -18.24 0.61
N LEU A 113 6.92 -17.59 1.47
CA LEU A 113 5.90 -16.61 1.05
C LEU A 113 6.54 -15.45 0.26
N SER A 114 7.67 -14.94 0.72
CA SER A 114 8.42 -13.87 0.04
C SER A 114 8.87 -14.31 -1.35
N GLN A 115 9.44 -15.52 -1.48
CA GLN A 115 9.84 -16.06 -2.78
C GLN A 115 8.64 -16.25 -3.72
N ILE A 116 7.53 -16.79 -3.24
CA ILE A 116 6.29 -16.94 -4.04
C ILE A 116 5.80 -15.58 -4.51
N MET A 117 5.74 -14.58 -3.62
CA MET A 117 5.29 -13.23 -3.97
C MET A 117 6.19 -12.57 -5.01
N ILE A 118 7.51 -12.67 -4.85
CA ILE A 118 8.48 -12.13 -5.80
C ILE A 118 8.34 -12.81 -7.16
N GLU A 119 8.32 -14.14 -7.18
CA GLU A 119 8.32 -14.92 -8.42
C GLU A 119 7.00 -14.79 -9.18
N ALA A 120 5.87 -14.82 -8.47
CA ALA A 120 4.57 -14.58 -9.07
C ALA A 120 4.47 -13.16 -9.65
N THR A 121 4.99 -12.17 -8.92
CA THR A 121 5.03 -10.78 -9.42
C THR A 121 5.92 -10.66 -10.66
N ARG A 122 7.09 -11.31 -10.68
CA ARG A 122 7.99 -11.31 -11.84
C ARG A 122 7.31 -11.91 -13.07
N GLN A 123 6.74 -13.10 -12.95
CA GLN A 123 6.07 -13.76 -14.08
C GLN A 123 4.85 -12.97 -14.56
N LEU A 124 4.06 -12.37 -13.65
CA LEU A 124 2.97 -11.46 -14.02
C LEU A 124 3.49 -10.21 -14.74
N ILE A 125 4.58 -9.59 -14.28
CA ILE A 125 5.20 -8.44 -14.97
C ILE A 125 5.71 -8.83 -16.35
N THR A 126 6.32 -10.00 -16.50
CA THR A 126 6.83 -10.46 -17.80
C THR A 126 5.68 -10.75 -18.77
N LEU A 127 4.64 -11.45 -18.31
CA LEU A 127 3.46 -11.81 -19.11
C LEU A 127 2.65 -10.57 -19.50
N ASP A 128 2.38 -9.70 -18.52
CA ASP A 128 1.56 -8.49 -18.67
C ASP A 128 2.42 -7.22 -18.80
N HIS A 129 3.63 -7.30 -19.36
CA HIS A 129 4.59 -6.19 -19.40
C HIS A 129 4.04 -4.91 -20.07
N ALA A 130 3.10 -5.05 -20.99
CA ALA A 130 2.45 -3.93 -21.68
C ALA A 130 1.44 -3.18 -20.78
N TRP A 131 0.97 -3.82 -19.70
CA TRP A 131 0.14 -3.19 -18.67
C TRP A 131 0.92 -2.31 -17.71
N MET A 132 2.25 -2.39 -17.72
CA MET A 132 3.10 -1.64 -16.81
C MET A 132 3.39 -0.24 -17.39
N PRO A 133 2.89 0.84 -16.76
CA PRO A 133 3.06 2.19 -17.30
C PRO A 133 4.53 2.61 -17.32
N SER A 134 4.89 3.46 -18.28
CA SER A 134 6.24 4.00 -18.45
C SER A 134 6.38 5.45 -18.00
N GLN A 135 5.27 6.14 -17.74
CA GLN A 135 5.29 7.54 -17.34
C GLN A 135 5.80 7.69 -15.90
N TRP A 136 6.59 8.73 -15.65
CA TRP A 136 7.02 9.08 -14.30
C TRP A 136 5.82 9.31 -13.37
N GLY A 137 5.92 8.86 -12.12
CA GLY A 137 4.83 8.91 -11.15
C GLY A 137 3.77 7.81 -11.31
N HIS A 138 3.82 7.01 -12.39
CA HIS A 138 2.92 5.90 -12.64
C HIS A 138 3.58 4.57 -12.30
N SER A 139 2.80 3.59 -11.86
CA SER A 139 3.34 2.30 -11.43
C SER A 139 2.36 1.17 -11.69
N LEU A 140 2.84 -0.07 -11.62
CA LEU A 140 1.99 -1.24 -11.53
C LEU A 140 1.80 -1.58 -10.05
N TYR A 141 0.60 -1.34 -9.53
CA TYR A 141 0.25 -1.72 -8.17
C TYR A 141 -0.01 -3.23 -8.09
N VAL A 142 0.58 -3.88 -7.09
CA VAL A 142 0.47 -5.32 -6.86
C VAL A 142 -0.35 -5.56 -5.59
N ARG A 143 -1.39 -6.38 -5.71
CA ARG A 143 -2.34 -6.70 -4.63
C ARG A 143 -2.33 -8.19 -4.31
N PRO A 144 -1.53 -8.61 -3.32
CA PRO A 144 -1.72 -9.88 -2.63
C PRO A 144 -3.03 -9.88 -1.82
N LEU A 145 -3.78 -10.97 -1.86
CA LEU A 145 -5.05 -11.15 -1.18
C LEU A 145 -5.19 -12.60 -0.72
N VAL A 146 -5.49 -12.83 0.57
CA VAL A 146 -5.84 -14.15 1.10
C VAL A 146 -7.24 -14.11 1.68
N ILE A 147 -8.08 -15.07 1.27
CA ILE A 147 -9.49 -15.14 1.63
C ILE A 147 -9.87 -16.54 2.15
N GLY A 148 -10.70 -16.60 3.19
CA GLY A 148 -11.32 -17.85 3.65
C GLY A 148 -12.44 -18.29 2.71
N THR A 149 -12.29 -19.46 2.09
CA THR A 149 -13.18 -19.96 1.01
C THR A 149 -14.09 -21.09 1.46
N GLU A 150 -14.04 -21.53 2.72
CA GLU A 150 -14.94 -22.56 3.24
C GLU A 150 -16.36 -22.01 3.37
N ALA A 151 -17.34 -22.72 2.81
CA ALA A 151 -18.75 -22.45 3.00
C ALA A 151 -19.18 -22.93 4.41
N THR A 152 -19.32 -21.99 5.35
CA THR A 152 -19.73 -22.27 6.72
C THR A 152 -20.28 -21.01 7.39
N LEU A 153 -21.34 -21.18 8.18
CA LEU A 153 -21.89 -20.13 9.07
C LEU A 153 -21.48 -20.35 10.53
N GLU A 154 -20.54 -21.26 10.78
CA GLU A 154 -19.94 -21.42 12.09
C GLU A 154 -18.83 -20.38 12.27
N VAL A 155 -18.81 -19.70 13.42
CA VAL A 155 -17.77 -18.71 13.73
C VAL A 155 -16.51 -19.44 14.20
N ARG A 156 -15.68 -19.83 13.23
CA ARG A 156 -14.34 -20.40 13.42
C ARG A 156 -13.44 -20.05 12.24
N ALA A 157 -12.14 -20.35 12.35
CA ALA A 157 -11.24 -20.26 11.22
C ALA A 157 -11.68 -21.23 10.11
N ALA A 158 -11.63 -20.77 8.86
CA ALA A 158 -11.90 -21.60 7.70
C ALA A 158 -10.87 -22.74 7.56
N ASN A 159 -11.27 -23.83 6.91
CA ASN A 159 -10.40 -24.96 6.56
C ASN A 159 -9.85 -24.86 5.13
N SER A 160 -10.43 -23.98 4.30
CA SER A 160 -9.96 -23.71 2.95
C SER A 160 -9.77 -22.21 2.72
N TYR A 161 -8.72 -21.89 1.95
CA TYR A 161 -8.34 -20.52 1.62
C TYR A 161 -7.90 -20.42 0.17
N ARG A 162 -7.86 -19.19 -0.34
CA ARG A 162 -7.23 -18.88 -1.63
C ARG A 162 -6.30 -17.68 -1.47
N PHE A 163 -5.09 -17.81 -1.98
CA PHE A 163 -4.10 -16.74 -2.09
C PHE A 163 -4.04 -16.28 -3.54
N ILE A 164 -4.21 -14.99 -3.77
CA ILE A 164 -4.27 -14.36 -5.09
C ILE A 164 -3.29 -13.20 -5.14
N ILE A 165 -2.61 -13.01 -6.27
CA ILE A 165 -1.90 -11.77 -6.58
C ILE A 165 -2.42 -11.22 -7.90
N MET A 166 -2.91 -9.99 -7.86
CA MET A 166 -3.41 -9.26 -9.03
C MET A 166 -2.65 -7.95 -9.20
N THR A 167 -2.57 -7.46 -10.43
CA THR A 167 -1.89 -6.21 -10.77
C THR A 167 -2.85 -5.19 -11.37
N SER A 168 -2.57 -3.91 -11.13
CA SER A 168 -3.38 -2.78 -11.58
C SER A 168 -2.46 -1.64 -12.00
N PRO A 169 -2.53 -1.13 -13.24
CA PRO A 169 -1.83 0.10 -13.60
C PRO A 169 -2.45 1.27 -12.84
N VAL A 170 -1.61 2.07 -12.17
CA VAL A 170 -2.06 3.22 -11.39
C VAL A 170 -1.26 4.46 -11.72
N GLY A 171 -1.97 5.59 -11.78
CA GLY A 171 -1.35 6.90 -11.92
C GLY A 171 -0.80 7.44 -10.61
N GLY A 172 -0.33 8.70 -10.65
CA GLY A 172 0.03 9.43 -9.46
C GLY A 172 -1.18 9.57 -8.52
N TYR A 173 -1.16 8.87 -7.39
CA TYR A 173 -2.31 8.76 -6.46
C TYR A 173 -2.83 10.11 -5.98
N PHE A 174 -1.94 11.12 -5.95
CA PHE A 174 -2.32 12.50 -5.78
C PHE A 174 -1.51 13.38 -6.75
N ASN A 175 -2.19 14.03 -7.69
CA ASN A 175 -1.69 15.27 -8.31
C ASN A 175 -1.48 16.41 -7.27
N ASN A 176 -1.66 16.10 -5.98
CA ASN A 176 -1.58 16.99 -4.82
C ASN A 176 -0.23 16.92 -4.09
N LEU A 177 0.85 16.36 -4.64
CA LEU A 177 2.17 16.59 -4.01
C LEU A 177 2.37 18.10 -3.77
N GLN A 178 1.88 18.97 -4.67
CA GLN A 178 1.93 20.41 -4.45
C GLN A 178 0.86 20.98 -3.51
N LYS A 179 -0.32 20.37 -3.42
CA LYS A 179 -1.45 20.92 -2.66
C LYS A 179 -1.55 20.38 -1.22
N GLY A 180 -1.00 19.20 -0.96
CA GLY A 180 -1.23 18.43 0.25
C GLY A 180 -2.67 17.95 0.41
N VAL A 181 -2.95 17.29 1.53
CA VAL A 181 -4.30 16.87 1.96
C VAL A 181 -4.74 17.61 3.21
N SER A 182 -6.04 17.85 3.32
CA SER A 182 -6.70 18.36 4.52
C SER A 182 -7.15 17.22 5.43
N LEU A 183 -6.88 17.32 6.73
CA LEU A 183 -7.17 16.27 7.70
C LEU A 183 -8.26 16.69 8.68
N TYR A 184 -9.21 15.81 8.93
CA TYR A 184 -10.15 15.93 10.04
C TYR A 184 -9.67 15.09 11.23
N VAL A 185 -9.45 15.70 12.38
CA VAL A 185 -9.13 14.94 13.60
C VAL A 185 -10.40 14.23 14.08
N GLU A 186 -10.36 12.90 14.07
CA GLU A 186 -11.45 12.07 14.53
C GLU A 186 -11.30 11.78 16.03
N ASP A 187 -12.23 12.32 16.82
CA ASP A 187 -12.27 12.22 18.28
C ASP A 187 -13.50 11.45 18.81
N ARG A 188 -14.30 10.85 17.92
CA ARG A 188 -15.45 10.01 18.26
C ARG A 188 -15.27 8.55 17.85
N PHE A 189 -14.72 8.29 16.68
CA PHE A 189 -14.48 6.94 16.17
C PHE A 189 -13.03 6.50 16.38
N THR A 190 -12.85 5.20 16.57
CA THR A 190 -11.54 4.57 16.71
C THR A 190 -11.23 3.71 15.48
N ARG A 191 -10.03 3.88 14.91
CA ARG A 191 -9.55 3.04 13.80
C ARG A 191 -9.30 1.59 14.24
N ALA A 192 -8.59 1.44 15.35
CA ALA A 192 -8.24 0.16 15.93
C ALA A 192 -8.03 0.30 17.45
N ALA A 193 -8.37 -0.75 18.20
CA ALA A 193 -8.04 -0.80 19.63
C ALA A 193 -6.52 -0.79 19.84
N SER A 194 -6.06 -0.02 20.84
CA SER A 194 -4.64 0.21 21.15
C SER A 194 -3.85 -1.06 21.44
N VAL A 195 -4.44 -2.03 22.15
CA VAL A 195 -3.80 -3.32 22.49
C VAL A 195 -4.78 -4.46 22.22
N GLY A 196 -4.27 -5.55 21.63
CA GLY A 196 -5.06 -6.76 21.36
C GLY A 196 -6.01 -6.66 20.15
N GLY A 197 -6.12 -5.49 19.53
CA GLY A 197 -6.95 -5.27 18.34
C GLY A 197 -6.39 -5.89 17.05
N LEU A 198 -6.93 -5.42 15.93
CA LEU A 198 -6.51 -5.80 14.57
C LEU A 198 -5.58 -4.76 13.92
N GLY A 199 -5.25 -3.66 14.61
CA GLY A 199 -4.64 -2.48 14.00
C GLY A 199 -3.32 -2.73 13.26
N ALA A 200 -2.48 -3.60 13.82
CA ALA A 200 -1.20 -4.00 13.22
C ALA A 200 -1.33 -5.02 12.07
N ALA A 201 -2.51 -5.60 11.85
CA ALA A 201 -2.77 -6.51 10.73
C ALA A 201 -3.46 -5.79 9.57
N LYS A 202 -3.12 -6.15 8.34
CA LYS A 202 -3.71 -5.57 7.14
C LYS A 202 -4.91 -6.41 6.67
N THR A 203 -6.01 -6.26 7.41
CA THR A 203 -7.27 -7.00 7.18
C THR A 203 -8.39 -6.08 6.73
N ALA A 204 -9.33 -6.62 5.93
CA ALA A 204 -10.51 -5.89 5.45
C ALA A 204 -11.33 -5.25 6.57
N ALA A 205 -11.42 -5.88 7.75
CA ALA A 205 -12.20 -5.37 8.88
C ALA A 205 -11.79 -3.95 9.31
N ASN A 206 -10.49 -3.67 9.36
CA ASN A 206 -9.96 -2.35 9.73
C ASN A 206 -10.41 -1.25 8.74
N TYR A 207 -10.52 -1.61 7.46
CA TYR A 207 -10.90 -0.66 6.41
C TYR A 207 -12.42 -0.47 6.37
N ALA A 208 -13.20 -1.55 6.57
CA ALA A 208 -14.65 -1.46 6.69
C ALA A 208 -15.06 -0.54 7.86
N ALA A 209 -14.39 -0.66 9.00
CA ALA A 209 -14.60 0.21 10.17
C ALA A 209 -14.31 1.70 9.88
N SER A 210 -13.40 2.00 8.95
CA SER A 210 -13.04 3.38 8.59
C SER A 210 -13.98 4.07 7.60
N LEU A 211 -14.96 3.36 7.01
CA LEU A 211 -15.78 3.92 5.92
C LEU A 211 -16.69 5.07 6.38
N LEU A 212 -17.40 4.90 7.49
CA LEU A 212 -18.30 5.94 8.00
C LEU A 212 -17.54 7.21 8.43
N PRO A 213 -16.47 7.15 9.24
CA PRO A 213 -15.71 8.34 9.61
C PRO A 213 -15.12 9.06 8.40
N GLY A 214 -14.57 8.30 7.43
CA GLY A 214 -14.05 8.88 6.18
C GLY A 214 -15.11 9.50 5.28
N PHE A 215 -16.35 9.00 5.32
CA PHE A 215 -17.48 9.62 4.63
C PHE A 215 -17.90 10.92 5.32
N GLU A 216 -18.02 10.93 6.65
CA GLU A 216 -18.38 12.12 7.43
C GLU A 216 -17.32 13.23 7.32
N SER A 217 -16.03 12.88 7.33
CA SER A 217 -14.94 13.87 7.18
C SER A 217 -14.98 14.57 5.82
N ARG A 218 -15.29 13.82 4.75
CA ARG A 218 -15.43 14.38 3.39
C ARG A 218 -16.64 15.29 3.26
N GLN A 219 -17.75 14.99 3.93
CA GLN A 219 -18.90 15.91 3.98
C GLN A 219 -18.55 17.24 4.66
N GLN A 220 -17.59 17.23 5.58
CA GLN A 220 -17.04 18.43 6.23
C GLN A 220 -15.96 19.13 5.39
N GLY A 221 -15.63 18.63 4.20
CA GLY A 221 -14.65 19.23 3.30
C GLY A 221 -13.20 18.81 3.55
N PHE A 222 -12.96 17.75 4.34
CA PHE A 222 -11.62 17.20 4.57
C PHE A 222 -11.34 15.98 3.69
N ASP A 223 -10.10 15.83 3.22
CA ASP A 223 -9.69 14.74 2.35
C ASP A 223 -9.54 13.40 3.09
N GLN A 224 -9.01 13.46 4.32
CA GLN A 224 -8.65 12.28 5.12
C GLN A 224 -8.95 12.48 6.60
N VAL A 225 -9.02 11.37 7.33
CA VAL A 225 -9.14 11.35 8.79
C VAL A 225 -7.74 11.29 9.43
N LEU A 226 -7.48 12.08 10.46
CA LEU A 226 -6.37 11.89 11.39
C LEU A 226 -6.89 11.09 12.59
N TRP A 227 -6.43 9.85 12.73
CA TRP A 227 -6.86 8.94 13.77
C TRP A 227 -6.15 9.22 15.09
N LEU A 228 -6.94 9.23 16.17
CA LEU A 228 -6.45 9.25 17.53
C LEU A 228 -6.53 7.85 18.17
N ASP A 229 -5.75 7.63 19.23
CA ASP A 229 -5.68 6.37 19.95
C ASP A 229 -7.03 5.97 20.52
N GLY A 230 -7.42 4.71 20.37
CA GLY A 230 -8.72 4.21 20.80
C GLY A 230 -9.01 4.17 22.29
N ASN A 231 -8.09 4.63 23.15
CA ASN A 231 -8.28 4.61 24.60
C ASN A 231 -8.61 6.01 25.15
N GLN A 232 -7.80 7.01 24.80
CA GLN A 232 -7.95 8.37 25.32
C GLN A 232 -8.44 9.35 24.27
N HIS A 233 -8.49 8.96 22.98
CA HIS A 233 -8.73 9.85 21.85
C HIS A 233 -7.87 11.12 21.97
N ARG A 234 -6.58 10.95 22.29
CA ARG A 234 -5.65 12.03 22.59
C ARG A 234 -4.39 11.95 21.75
N TYR A 235 -3.84 10.76 21.57
CA TYR A 235 -2.57 10.55 20.88
C TYR A 235 -2.80 10.25 19.41
N VAL A 236 -2.09 10.91 18.53
CA VAL A 236 -2.18 10.66 17.09
C VAL A 236 -1.62 9.27 16.76
N GLU A 237 -2.26 8.57 15.81
CA GLU A 237 -1.82 7.25 15.33
C GLU A 237 -1.50 7.23 13.83
N GLU A 238 -2.49 7.46 12.97
CA GLU A 238 -2.38 7.33 11.50
C GLU A 238 -3.21 8.40 10.78
N VAL A 239 -2.93 8.62 9.49
CA VAL A 239 -3.71 9.50 8.61
C VAL A 239 -4.36 8.68 7.48
N GLY A 240 -5.68 8.54 7.52
CA GLY A 240 -6.44 7.68 6.61
C GLY A 240 -5.96 6.23 6.71
N ALA A 241 -5.18 5.80 5.73
CA ALA A 241 -4.54 4.47 5.66
C ALA A 241 -3.01 4.57 5.52
N MET A 242 -2.40 5.64 6.02
CA MET A 242 -0.97 5.95 5.97
C MET A 242 -0.44 6.24 7.38
N ASN A 243 0.82 5.92 7.62
CA ASN A 243 1.50 6.39 8.83
C ASN A 243 1.73 7.91 8.73
N ILE A 244 1.88 8.59 9.87
CA ILE A 244 2.00 10.05 9.95
C ILE A 244 3.31 10.47 10.62
N PHE A 245 3.88 11.57 10.13
CA PHE A 245 5.11 12.18 10.63
C PHE A 245 4.92 13.68 10.85
N PHE A 246 5.55 14.21 11.89
CA PHE A 246 5.55 15.62 12.26
C PHE A 246 7.00 16.10 12.38
N LYS A 247 7.38 17.19 11.72
CA LYS A 247 8.64 17.87 11.95
C LYS A 247 8.39 19.05 12.89
N ILE A 248 8.92 18.97 14.11
CA ILE A 248 8.69 19.95 15.18
C ILE A 248 10.05 20.36 15.74
N GLY A 249 10.38 21.65 15.68
CA GLY A 249 11.60 22.21 16.26
C GLY A 249 12.88 21.51 15.77
N GLY A 250 12.95 21.17 14.48
CA GLY A 250 14.07 20.50 13.84
C GLY A 250 14.13 18.98 14.02
N LYS A 251 13.18 18.37 14.74
CA LYS A 251 13.11 16.92 14.97
C LYS A 251 11.90 16.31 14.28
N VAL A 252 12.04 15.08 13.80
CA VAL A 252 10.90 14.31 13.25
C VAL A 252 10.30 13.41 14.32
N VAL A 253 9.00 13.46 14.49
CA VAL A 253 8.24 12.65 15.45
C VAL A 253 7.23 11.79 14.69
N THR A 254 7.16 10.50 15.03
CA THR A 254 6.12 9.60 14.52
C THR A 254 5.62 8.68 15.65
N PRO A 255 4.33 8.32 15.68
CA PRO A 255 3.81 7.38 16.66
C PRO A 255 4.55 6.03 16.65
N PRO A 256 4.84 5.41 17.81
CA PRO A 256 5.56 4.15 17.90
C PRO A 256 4.65 2.98 17.53
N LEU A 257 5.23 1.89 17.05
CA LEU A 257 4.49 0.65 16.81
C LEU A 257 4.10 0.02 18.16
N GLY A 258 2.79 -0.12 18.40
CA GLY A 258 2.24 -0.60 19.68
C GLY A 258 1.02 -1.51 19.58
N GLY A 259 0.65 -1.94 18.37
CA GLY A 259 -0.49 -2.84 18.11
C GLY A 259 -1.68 -2.20 17.38
N SER A 260 -1.93 -0.91 17.58
CA SER A 260 -2.96 -0.13 16.87
C SER A 260 -2.47 0.56 15.61
N ILE A 261 -1.17 0.60 15.34
CA ILE A 261 -0.61 1.24 14.15
C ILE A 261 -0.08 0.17 13.21
N LEU A 262 -0.43 0.27 11.92
CA LEU A 262 0.08 -0.64 10.91
C LEU A 262 1.59 -0.40 10.68
N PRO A 263 2.46 -1.44 10.74
CA PRO A 263 3.86 -1.30 10.39
C PRO A 263 4.00 -1.07 8.88
N GLY A 264 4.02 0.20 8.47
CA GLY A 264 4.16 0.59 7.07
C GLY A 264 5.57 0.36 6.54
N VAL A 265 5.69 -0.30 5.38
CA VAL A 265 6.98 -0.44 4.68
C VAL A 265 7.58 0.92 4.32
N VAL A 266 6.75 1.88 3.90
CA VAL A 266 7.24 3.24 3.60
C VAL A 266 7.63 4.00 4.86
N ARG A 267 6.92 3.81 5.99
CA ARG A 267 7.33 4.36 7.30
C ARG A 267 8.73 3.88 7.67
N ASP A 268 8.98 2.57 7.56
CA ASP A 268 10.29 1.97 7.83
C ASP A 268 11.39 2.53 6.91
N SER A 269 11.11 2.67 5.61
CA SER A 269 12.04 3.29 4.67
C SER A 269 12.32 4.77 5.01
N VAL A 270 11.30 5.54 5.39
CA VAL A 270 11.47 6.94 5.83
C VAL A 270 12.39 7.02 7.05
N LEU A 271 12.13 6.20 8.08
CA LEU A 271 12.96 6.16 9.29
C LEU A 271 14.43 5.81 8.96
N THR A 272 14.64 4.86 8.05
CA THR A 272 15.99 4.50 7.59
C THR A 272 16.70 5.66 6.90
N LEU A 273 16.02 6.36 5.98
CA LEU A 273 16.60 7.52 5.28
C LEU A 273 16.89 8.69 6.23
N LEU A 274 16.02 8.93 7.21
CA LEU A 274 16.24 9.97 8.22
C LEU A 274 17.49 9.66 9.07
N ASP A 275 17.72 8.39 9.44
CA ASP A 275 18.95 7.98 10.12
C ASP A 275 20.19 8.14 9.23
N ASP A 276 20.12 7.76 7.96
CA ASP A 276 21.21 7.96 7.00
C ASP A 276 21.62 9.44 6.91
N TRP A 277 20.64 10.34 6.94
CA TRP A 277 20.85 11.79 6.91
C TRP A 277 21.17 12.39 8.27
N LYS A 278 21.22 11.58 9.33
CA LYS A 278 21.47 11.99 10.72
C LYS A 278 20.49 13.08 11.18
N LEU A 279 19.26 13.03 10.68
CA LEU A 279 18.16 13.86 11.17
C LEU A 279 17.60 13.25 12.46
N PRO A 280 17.42 14.01 13.55
CA PRO A 280 16.88 13.47 14.79
C PRO A 280 15.45 12.97 14.60
N VAL A 281 15.19 11.72 15.04
CA VAL A 281 13.87 11.10 15.00
C VAL A 281 13.47 10.58 16.37
N GLU A 282 12.21 10.79 16.75
CA GLU A 282 11.61 10.25 17.96
C GLU A 282 10.37 9.41 17.62
N GLU A 283 10.44 8.10 17.84
CA GLU A 283 9.28 7.21 17.82
C GLU A 283 8.58 7.26 19.18
N ARG A 284 7.64 8.20 19.36
CA ARG A 284 6.93 8.41 20.62
C ARG A 284 5.48 8.82 20.40
N ARG A 285 4.65 8.60 21.43
CA ARG A 285 3.28 9.11 21.42
C ARG A 285 3.32 10.65 21.35
N ILE A 286 2.46 11.21 20.52
CA ILE A 286 2.30 12.65 20.32
C ILE A 286 0.84 13.00 20.55
N ALA A 287 0.57 13.88 21.51
CA ALA A 287 -0.81 14.31 21.78
C ALA A 287 -1.25 15.30 20.71
N ILE A 288 -2.53 15.28 20.32
CA ILE A 288 -3.03 16.28 19.35
C ILE A 288 -2.88 17.71 19.88
N ASP A 289 -3.03 17.91 21.20
CA ASP A 289 -2.80 19.21 21.84
C ASP A 289 -1.32 19.66 21.73
N GLU A 290 -0.36 18.73 21.68
CA GLU A 290 1.06 19.02 21.45
C GLU A 290 1.28 19.52 20.01
N VAL A 291 0.64 18.88 19.03
CA VAL A 291 0.68 19.31 17.62
C VAL A 291 0.09 20.72 17.48
N VAL A 292 -1.06 20.98 18.11
CA VAL A 292 -1.72 22.30 18.08
C VAL A 292 -0.85 23.36 18.78
N ALA A 293 -0.22 23.02 19.91
CA ALA A 293 0.69 23.92 20.60
C ALA A 293 1.91 24.26 19.74
N ALA A 294 2.53 23.25 19.11
CA ALA A 294 3.66 23.44 18.20
C ALA A 294 3.29 24.27 16.97
N PHE A 295 2.06 24.10 16.45
CA PHE A 295 1.54 24.96 15.39
C PHE A 295 1.44 26.42 15.85
N ARG A 296 0.83 26.65 17.01
CA ARG A 296 0.62 28.01 17.56
C ARG A 296 1.93 28.71 17.95
N SER A 297 2.97 27.97 18.33
CA SER A 297 4.30 28.52 18.63
C SER A 297 5.16 28.76 17.37
N GLY A 298 4.75 28.22 16.22
CA GLY A 298 5.54 28.25 14.98
C GLY A 298 6.66 27.20 14.93
N GLU A 299 6.65 26.22 15.85
CA GLU A 299 7.63 25.13 15.87
C GLU A 299 7.24 23.94 14.98
N LEU A 300 5.96 23.81 14.61
CA LEU A 300 5.50 22.79 13.64
C LEU A 300 5.88 23.22 12.22
N GLU A 301 6.87 22.56 11.65
CA GLU A 301 7.46 22.91 10.34
C GLU A 301 6.80 22.15 9.18
N GLU A 302 6.60 20.84 9.34
CA GLU A 302 6.11 19.97 8.26
C GLU A 302 5.27 18.82 8.83
N VAL A 303 4.23 18.40 8.11
CA VAL A 303 3.47 17.19 8.44
C VAL A 303 3.22 16.42 7.14
N PHE A 304 3.43 15.10 7.17
CA PHE A 304 3.22 14.25 6.01
C PHE A 304 2.83 12.82 6.37
N GLY A 305 1.97 12.24 5.54
CA GLY A 305 1.64 10.83 5.53
C GLY A 305 2.65 10.01 4.72
N ALA A 306 2.85 8.74 5.09
CA ALA A 306 3.71 7.80 4.38
C ALA A 306 2.97 6.48 4.10
N GLY A 307 2.94 6.03 2.85
CA GLY A 307 2.28 4.79 2.47
C GLY A 307 2.41 4.46 0.98
N THR A 308 2.30 3.18 0.60
CA THR A 308 2.58 2.69 -0.76
C THR A 308 1.87 3.47 -1.88
N ALA A 309 0.61 3.85 -1.66
CA ALA A 309 -0.19 4.50 -2.70
C ALA A 309 0.36 5.88 -3.06
N ALA A 310 0.65 6.72 -2.06
CA ALA A 310 1.11 8.11 -2.24
C ALA A 310 2.64 8.28 -2.14
N VAL A 311 3.36 7.26 -1.68
CA VAL A 311 4.77 7.36 -1.23
C VAL A 311 4.88 8.30 -0.03
N ILE A 312 4.89 9.61 -0.28
CA ILE A 312 4.83 10.69 0.73
C ILE A 312 3.66 11.61 0.37
N CYS A 313 2.83 11.94 1.35
CA CYS A 313 1.64 12.77 1.17
C CYS A 313 1.70 13.98 2.12
N PRO A 314 2.00 15.19 1.62
CA PRO A 314 2.03 16.39 2.46
C PRO A 314 0.66 16.68 3.08
N VAL A 315 0.65 17.22 4.29
CA VAL A 315 -0.58 17.65 4.97
C VAL A 315 -0.67 19.17 4.90
N ALA A 316 -1.73 19.66 4.25
CA ALA A 316 -1.98 21.09 4.08
C ALA A 316 -2.61 21.71 5.32
N SER A 317 -3.58 21.03 5.91
CA SER A 317 -4.33 21.56 7.05
C SER A 317 -4.84 20.45 7.96
N ILE A 318 -5.09 20.81 9.22
CA ILE A 318 -5.65 19.93 10.24
C ILE A 318 -6.85 20.64 10.86
N GLY A 319 -8.04 20.07 10.77
CA GLY A 319 -9.26 20.52 11.44
C GLY A 319 -9.43 19.82 12.78
N PHE A 320 -9.52 20.57 13.86
CA PHE A 320 -9.73 20.04 15.21
C PHE A 320 -10.57 20.99 16.06
N LYS A 321 -11.63 20.47 16.69
CA LYS A 321 -12.55 21.22 17.57
C LYS A 321 -13.11 22.51 16.95
N GLY A 322 -13.41 22.48 15.65
CA GLY A 322 -13.99 23.60 14.91
C GLY A 322 -12.98 24.66 14.45
N GLU A 323 -11.69 24.50 14.77
CA GLU A 323 -10.59 25.30 14.23
C GLU A 323 -9.86 24.54 13.12
N THR A 324 -9.38 25.26 12.10
CA THR A 324 -8.53 24.69 11.04
C THR A 324 -7.15 25.31 11.09
N PHE A 325 -6.14 24.47 11.34
CA PHE A 325 -4.74 24.82 11.41
C PHE A 325 -4.08 24.60 10.04
N GLN A 326 -3.58 25.66 9.42
CA GLN A 326 -2.95 25.61 8.09
C GLN A 326 -1.47 25.25 8.23
N VAL A 327 -1.15 23.96 8.18
CA VAL A 327 0.20 23.43 8.45
C VAL A 327 1.18 23.80 7.35
N ALA A 328 0.82 23.58 6.09
CA ALA A 328 1.78 23.73 4.99
C ALA A 328 1.68 25.09 4.30
N SER A 329 2.85 25.57 3.87
CA SER A 329 3.01 26.45 2.73
C SER A 329 2.71 25.71 1.41
N THR A 330 2.36 26.44 0.36
CA THR A 330 2.45 25.95 -1.03
C THR A 330 3.67 26.62 -1.65
N PRO A 331 4.74 25.88 -2.03
CA PRO A 331 4.89 24.42 -2.08
C PRO A 331 5.15 23.74 -0.71
N PRO A 332 5.07 22.40 -0.62
CA PRO A 332 5.39 21.64 0.60
C PRO A 332 6.81 21.88 1.11
N GLY A 333 7.03 21.53 2.37
CA GLY A 333 8.33 21.65 3.02
C GLY A 333 9.45 20.81 2.39
N GLU A 334 10.68 21.24 2.64
CA GLU A 334 11.90 20.69 2.03
C GLU A 334 12.10 19.20 2.39
N LEU A 335 11.88 18.80 3.65
CA LEU A 335 12.08 17.41 4.05
C LEU A 335 11.07 16.49 3.36
N THR A 336 9.81 16.92 3.29
CA THR A 336 8.72 16.18 2.64
C THR A 336 9.04 15.92 1.17
N LEU A 337 9.49 16.94 0.43
CA LEU A 337 9.88 16.81 -0.97
C LEU A 337 11.14 15.95 -1.13
N ARG A 338 12.15 16.14 -0.29
CA ARG A 338 13.38 15.34 -0.31
C ARG A 338 13.11 13.86 -0.09
N LEU A 339 12.24 13.50 0.86
CA LEU A 339 11.83 12.11 1.09
C LEU A 339 11.10 11.51 -0.11
N TYR A 340 10.20 12.28 -0.72
CA TYR A 340 9.50 11.84 -1.94
C TYR A 340 10.48 11.58 -3.08
N ASP A 341 11.39 12.52 -3.35
CA ASP A 341 12.36 12.44 -4.43
C ASP A 341 13.38 11.31 -4.21
N GLU A 342 13.84 11.10 -2.97
CA GLU A 342 14.75 10.00 -2.64
C GLU A 342 14.08 8.63 -2.86
N LEU A 343 12.88 8.43 -2.30
CA LEU A 343 12.16 7.17 -2.40
C LEU A 343 11.78 6.85 -3.84
N THR A 344 11.22 7.81 -4.57
CA THR A 344 10.89 7.62 -5.99
C THR A 344 12.15 7.48 -6.84
N GLY A 345 13.22 8.21 -6.52
CA GLY A 345 14.52 8.05 -7.17
C GLY A 345 15.05 6.62 -7.06
N ILE A 346 14.97 6.01 -5.87
CA ILE A 346 15.35 4.61 -5.64
C ILE A 346 14.41 3.66 -6.38
N GLN A 347 13.09 3.85 -6.27
CA GLN A 347 12.06 2.98 -6.88
C GLN A 347 12.20 2.90 -8.41
N TYR A 348 12.51 4.01 -9.07
CA TYR A 348 12.71 4.08 -10.52
C TYR A 348 14.17 3.84 -10.95
N GLY A 349 15.07 3.55 -10.01
CA GLY A 349 16.49 3.32 -10.32
C GLY A 349 17.26 4.55 -10.81
N LYS A 350 16.74 5.76 -10.57
CA LYS A 350 17.46 7.02 -10.81
C LYS A 350 18.54 7.27 -9.77
N LEU A 351 18.29 6.83 -8.53
CA LEU A 351 19.23 6.88 -7.42
C LEU A 351 19.68 5.47 -7.06
N ALA A 352 20.87 5.37 -6.46
CA ALA A 352 21.42 4.11 -6.03
C ALA A 352 20.62 3.53 -4.86
N ASP A 353 20.25 2.26 -4.98
CA ASP A 353 19.60 1.51 -3.92
C ASP A 353 20.64 0.98 -2.92
N ARG A 354 21.02 1.82 -1.96
CA ARG A 354 22.07 1.51 -0.98
C ARG A 354 21.67 0.42 0.03
N HIS A 355 20.38 0.17 0.15
CA HIS A 355 19.80 -0.75 1.13
C HIS A 355 19.32 -2.08 0.51
N GLY A 356 19.47 -2.24 -0.81
CA GLY A 356 19.02 -3.44 -1.53
C GLY A 356 17.51 -3.64 -1.45
N TRP A 357 16.74 -2.55 -1.46
CA TRP A 357 15.28 -2.55 -1.37
C TRP A 357 14.57 -3.02 -2.64
N ASN A 358 15.17 -2.86 -3.81
CA ASN A 358 14.56 -3.22 -5.08
C ASN A 358 14.91 -4.65 -5.48
N VAL A 359 13.88 -5.39 -5.87
CA VAL A 359 14.02 -6.66 -6.58
C VAL A 359 13.71 -6.42 -8.06
N THR A 360 14.61 -6.80 -8.96
CA THR A 360 14.41 -6.57 -10.40
C THR A 360 13.60 -7.68 -11.06
N ALA A 361 12.89 -7.32 -12.13
CA ALA A 361 12.20 -8.21 -13.05
C ALA A 361 12.53 -7.78 -14.49
N SER A 362 12.93 -8.73 -15.33
CA SER A 362 13.23 -8.44 -16.73
C SER A 362 11.95 -8.20 -17.52
N LEU A 363 11.93 -7.10 -18.26
CA LEU A 363 10.86 -6.78 -19.21
C LEU A 363 11.29 -7.28 -20.60
N PRO A 364 10.38 -7.86 -21.40
CA PRO A 364 10.68 -8.20 -22.79
C PRO A 364 11.18 -6.96 -23.53
N GLN A 365 12.28 -7.10 -24.27
CA GLN A 365 12.75 -6.02 -25.13
C GLN A 365 11.74 -5.82 -26.25
N VAL A 366 11.13 -4.64 -26.31
CA VAL A 366 10.28 -4.26 -27.45
C VAL A 366 11.20 -4.06 -28.65
N SER A 367 11.25 -5.04 -29.57
CA SER A 367 11.91 -4.84 -30.85
C SER A 367 11.19 -3.72 -31.59
N ALA A 368 11.90 -2.65 -31.93
CA ALA A 368 11.38 -1.44 -32.57
C ALA A 368 10.91 -1.64 -34.04
N SER A 369 10.38 -2.82 -34.42
CA SER A 369 10.16 -3.19 -35.83
C SER A 369 8.70 -3.38 -36.26
N THR A 370 7.69 -3.00 -35.47
CA THR A 370 6.27 -3.18 -35.87
C THR A 370 5.45 -1.90 -36.00
N ALA A 371 6.10 -0.73 -35.97
CA ALA A 371 5.45 0.56 -36.17
C ALA A 371 5.61 1.12 -37.60
N VAL A 372 5.61 0.29 -38.66
CA VAL A 372 5.47 0.78 -40.05
C VAL A 372 4.79 -0.29 -40.92
N THR A 373 3.47 -0.45 -40.82
CA THR A 373 2.61 -0.86 -41.96
C THR A 373 1.13 -0.76 -41.58
N ARG A 374 0.58 0.46 -41.63
CA ARG A 374 -0.86 0.69 -41.84
C ARG A 374 -1.08 2.14 -42.27
N ALA A 375 -0.59 2.46 -43.45
CA ALA A 375 -0.99 3.64 -44.23
C ALA A 375 -0.66 3.38 -45.71
N ALA A 376 -1.40 2.46 -46.34
CA ALA A 376 -1.59 2.37 -47.79
C ALA A 376 -2.56 1.23 -48.12
N SER A 377 -3.86 1.54 -48.12
CA SER A 377 -4.88 0.97 -49.02
C SER A 377 -6.15 1.78 -48.89
#